data_AF-A0A412WXF7-F1
#
_entry.id   AF-A0A412WXF7-F1
#
_cell.length_a   1.000
_cell.length_b   1.000
_cell.length_c   1.000
_cell.angle_alpha   90.00
_cell.angle_beta   90.00
_cell.angle_gamma   90.00
#
_symmetry.space_group_name_H-M   'P 1'
#
loop_
_entity.id
_entity.type
_entity.pdbx_description
1 polymer ?
#
loop_
_entity_poly.entity_id
_entity_poly.type
_entity_poly.pdbx_seq_one_letter_code
_entity_poly.pdbx_strand_id
1 'polypeptide(L)'
;MEKGLFYDLYDRLREVNFRSYSPDKLSAYLHGYLTVYAMVRIYPWLETEFGVLYDIHERAKEIARWYEVLVQKKELPANFRAGYAADLMDVYQLYSDLDFLEKGVDAAYDILTPWGSQKLVLPCRTSNICRLLCNCYYFTGDAECGELAGKLVTEALGYTRGNHRGDLLGWWDAICLYDNVVGLMELPIEEQERLKEERVRLAVRVRQVEDDMIEQFVRMGEVSSVDVGQVFYILAKREFVACNEKYEKKE
;
A
#
# COMPACT_ATOMS: atom_id res chain seq x y z
N MET A 1 23.87 1.70 7.51
CA MET A 1 24.01 1.83 6.04
C MET A 1 22.67 2.18 5.42
N GLU A 2 21.60 1.43 5.73
CA GLU A 2 20.23 1.75 5.26
C GLU A 2 19.72 3.13 5.69
N LYS A 3 20.05 3.59 6.91
CA LYS A 3 19.61 4.90 7.38
C LYS A 3 20.02 6.01 6.41
N GLY A 4 21.30 6.17 6.09
CA GLY A 4 21.76 7.16 5.11
C GLY A 4 21.11 7.00 3.72
N LEU A 5 20.97 5.75 3.25
CA LEU A 5 20.30 5.45 1.98
C LEU A 5 18.86 5.98 1.92
N PHE A 6 18.11 5.88 3.02
CA PHE A 6 16.74 6.36 3.09
C PHE A 6 16.64 7.88 2.99
N TYR A 7 17.44 8.63 3.76
CA TYR A 7 17.42 10.10 3.69
C TYR A 7 17.89 10.59 2.30
N ASP A 8 18.96 10.02 1.77
CA ASP A 8 19.45 10.37 0.43
C ASP A 8 18.40 10.08 -0.66
N LEU A 9 17.66 8.98 -0.53
CA LEU A 9 16.57 8.67 -1.46
C LEU A 9 15.39 9.62 -1.27
N TYR A 10 14.96 9.86 -0.03
CA TYR A 10 13.85 10.74 0.27
C TYR A 10 14.11 12.17 -0.22
N ASP A 11 15.28 12.72 0.06
CA ASP A 11 15.69 14.06 -0.37
C ASP A 11 15.60 14.21 -1.88
N ARG A 12 16.11 13.24 -2.64
CA ARG A 12 16.04 13.23 -4.10
C ARG A 12 14.59 13.10 -4.59
N LEU A 13 13.81 12.22 -3.98
CA LEU A 13 12.43 11.99 -4.38
C LEU A 13 11.51 13.20 -4.16
N ARG A 14 11.88 14.17 -3.29
CA ARG A 14 11.17 15.45 -3.19
C ARG A 14 11.28 16.29 -4.45
N GLU A 15 12.38 16.17 -5.19
CA GLU A 15 12.65 16.96 -6.39
C GLU A 15 12.18 16.28 -7.69
N VAL A 16 11.94 14.96 -7.65
CA VAL A 16 11.56 14.19 -8.84
C VAL A 16 10.16 14.58 -9.34
N ASN A 17 9.99 14.66 -10.66
CA ASN A 17 8.65 14.71 -11.25
C ASN A 17 8.03 13.30 -11.29
N PHE A 18 7.21 12.95 -10.29
CA PHE A 18 6.56 11.64 -10.18
C PHE A 18 5.67 11.29 -11.37
N ARG A 19 5.20 12.27 -12.16
CA ARG A 19 4.40 12.01 -13.36
C ARG A 19 5.18 11.28 -14.47
N SER A 20 6.51 11.23 -14.35
CA SER A 20 7.37 10.44 -15.24
C SER A 20 7.38 8.94 -14.90
N TYR A 21 6.87 8.54 -13.73
CA TYR A 21 6.83 7.14 -13.32
C TYR A 21 5.70 6.41 -14.03
N SER A 22 5.96 5.13 -14.32
CA SER A 22 4.94 4.27 -14.90
C SER A 22 3.82 4.03 -13.89
N PRO A 23 2.56 3.90 -14.37
CA PRO A 23 1.40 3.70 -13.53
C PRO A 23 1.57 2.66 -12.40
N ASP A 24 2.17 1.53 -12.71
CA ASP A 24 2.42 0.40 -11.81
C ASP A 24 3.35 0.74 -10.62
N LYS A 25 4.23 1.74 -10.76
CA LYS A 25 5.23 2.11 -9.74
C LYS A 25 4.80 3.26 -8.84
N LEU A 26 3.72 3.94 -9.23
CA LEU A 26 3.27 5.13 -8.54
C LEU A 26 2.74 4.81 -7.14
N SER A 27 1.98 3.73 -6.98
CA SER A 27 1.33 3.40 -5.70
C SER A 27 2.34 3.32 -4.55
N ALA A 28 3.42 2.55 -4.71
CA ALA A 28 4.45 2.43 -3.69
C ALA A 28 5.12 3.78 -3.35
N TYR A 29 5.29 4.65 -4.34
CA TYR A 29 5.80 6.00 -4.12
C TYR A 29 4.88 6.83 -3.21
N LEU A 30 3.55 6.78 -3.40
CA LEU A 30 2.59 7.40 -2.49
C LEU A 30 2.71 6.79 -1.08
N HIS A 31 2.71 5.47 -0.97
CA HIS A 31 2.78 4.78 0.33
C HIS A 31 4.03 5.12 1.14
N GLY A 32 5.16 5.34 0.47
CA GLY A 32 6.36 5.87 1.11
C GLY A 32 6.13 7.26 1.73
N TYR A 33 5.48 8.19 1.01
CA TYR A 33 5.14 9.52 1.55
C TYR A 33 4.12 9.45 2.68
N LEU A 34 3.09 8.61 2.55
CA LEU A 34 2.11 8.37 3.61
C LEU A 34 2.78 7.83 4.89
N THR A 35 3.77 6.95 4.72
CA THR A 35 4.57 6.42 5.84
C THR A 35 5.42 7.50 6.51
N VAL A 36 6.11 8.34 5.72
CA VAL A 36 6.89 9.46 6.24
C VAL A 36 5.98 10.46 6.97
N TYR A 37 4.82 10.78 6.39
CA TYR A 37 3.84 11.65 7.02
C TYR A 37 3.37 11.10 8.36
N ALA A 38 2.99 9.82 8.43
CA ALA A 38 2.57 9.18 9.67
C ALA A 38 3.67 9.22 10.73
N MET A 39 4.91 8.94 10.34
CA MET A 39 6.08 8.99 11.23
C MET A 39 6.30 10.41 11.79
N VAL A 40 6.30 11.45 10.95
CA VAL A 40 6.48 12.85 11.41
C VAL A 40 5.28 13.34 12.23
N ARG A 41 4.06 12.88 11.91
CA ARG A 41 2.86 13.19 12.70
C ARG A 41 2.94 12.64 14.12
N ILE A 42 3.48 11.42 14.29
CA ILE A 42 3.65 10.78 15.61
C ILE A 42 4.87 11.35 16.34
N TYR A 43 5.94 11.68 15.62
CA TYR A 43 7.19 12.21 16.16
C TYR A 43 7.54 13.59 15.56
N PRO A 44 6.89 14.68 16.01
CA PRO A 44 7.02 15.99 15.37
C PRO A 44 8.43 16.58 15.31
N TRP A 45 9.33 16.18 16.22
CA TRP A 45 10.73 16.63 16.16
C TRP A 45 11.49 16.14 14.91
N LEU A 46 10.97 15.11 14.23
CA LEU A 46 11.53 14.61 12.98
C LEU A 46 11.27 15.56 11.80
N GLU A 47 10.49 16.64 11.95
CA GLU A 47 10.38 17.69 10.93
C GLU A 47 11.74 18.29 10.55
N THR A 48 12.69 18.33 11.49
CA THR A 48 14.05 18.78 11.21
C THR A 48 14.83 17.89 10.26
N GLU A 49 14.42 16.63 10.11
CA GLU A 49 15.07 15.65 9.25
C GLU A 49 14.28 15.41 7.95
N PHE A 50 12.95 15.35 8.02
CA PHE A 50 12.09 15.02 6.87
C PHE A 50 11.36 16.23 6.26
N GLY A 51 11.46 17.41 6.88
CA GLY A 51 10.70 18.59 6.49
C GLY A 51 9.37 18.71 7.24
N VAL A 52 8.74 19.88 7.11
CA VAL A 52 7.52 20.20 7.85
C VAL A 52 6.34 19.33 7.38
N LEU A 53 5.46 18.98 8.33
CA LEU A 53 4.35 18.06 8.09
C LEU A 53 3.45 18.51 6.91
N TYR A 54 3.30 19.82 6.72
CA TYR A 54 2.52 20.42 5.63
C TYR A 54 3.09 20.09 4.24
N ASP A 55 4.41 20.14 4.04
CA ASP A 55 5.02 19.92 2.72
C ASP A 55 4.92 18.44 2.31
N ILE A 56 5.13 17.54 3.28
CA ILE A 56 4.98 16.08 3.09
C ILE A 56 3.53 15.77 2.68
N HIS A 57 2.58 16.44 3.33
CA HIS A 57 1.16 16.32 3.04
C HIS A 57 0.79 16.82 1.65
N GLU A 58 1.19 18.04 1.27
CA GLU A 58 0.88 18.58 -0.06
C GLU A 58 1.48 17.70 -1.16
N ARG A 59 2.67 17.11 -0.91
CA ARG A 59 3.26 16.16 -1.84
C ARG A 59 2.43 14.90 -2.04
N ALA A 60 1.91 14.30 -0.97
CA ALA A 60 1.00 13.15 -1.07
C ALA A 60 -0.28 13.52 -1.83
N LYS A 61 -0.83 14.72 -1.61
CA LYS A 61 -2.02 15.22 -2.33
C LYS A 61 -1.77 15.47 -3.81
N GLU A 62 -0.60 15.97 -4.20
CA GLU A 62 -0.24 16.11 -5.61
C GLU A 62 -0.28 14.76 -6.34
N ILE A 63 0.21 13.71 -5.68
CA ILE A 63 0.19 12.34 -6.20
C ILE A 63 -1.25 11.82 -6.28
N ALA A 64 -2.04 11.98 -5.21
CA ALA A 64 -3.44 11.57 -5.16
C ALA A 64 -4.30 12.24 -6.25
N ARG A 65 -4.14 13.56 -6.46
CA ARG A 65 -4.80 14.29 -7.56
C ARG A 65 -4.46 13.72 -8.95
N TRP A 66 -3.25 13.19 -9.12
CA TRP A 66 -2.90 12.50 -10.36
C TRP A 66 -3.62 11.15 -10.48
N TYR A 67 -3.83 10.44 -9.38
CA TYR A 67 -4.56 9.17 -9.37
C TYR A 67 -6.03 9.33 -9.70
N GLU A 68 -6.65 10.44 -9.32
CA GLU A 68 -8.02 10.78 -9.77
C GLU A 68 -8.11 10.80 -11.30
N VAL A 69 -7.07 11.29 -11.99
CA VAL A 69 -7.03 11.29 -13.44
C VAL A 69 -6.80 9.87 -13.98
N LEU A 70 -5.90 9.11 -13.36
CA LEU A 70 -5.55 7.76 -13.83
C LEU A 70 -6.67 6.75 -13.60
N VAL A 71 -7.40 6.82 -12.48
CA VAL A 71 -8.46 5.86 -12.16
C VAL A 71 -9.61 5.91 -13.17
N GLN A 72 -9.83 7.07 -13.79
CA GLN A 72 -10.86 7.28 -14.81
C GLN A 72 -10.46 6.80 -16.21
N LYS A 73 -9.17 6.52 -16.46
CA LYS A 73 -8.65 6.03 -17.74
C LYS A 73 -9.01 4.57 -17.97
N LYS A 74 -10.17 4.29 -18.55
CA LYS A 74 -10.67 2.92 -18.76
C LYS A 74 -9.75 2.07 -19.66
N GLU A 75 -8.83 2.68 -20.42
CA GLU A 75 -7.75 2.01 -21.14
C GLU A 75 -6.70 1.35 -20.22
N LEU A 76 -6.58 1.81 -18.97
CA LEU A 76 -5.72 1.17 -18.00
C LEU A 76 -6.34 -0.15 -17.49
N PRO A 77 -5.51 -1.20 -17.32
CA PRO A 77 -5.94 -2.45 -16.68
C PRO A 77 -6.67 -2.21 -15.36
N ALA A 78 -7.75 -2.97 -15.13
CA ALA A 78 -8.56 -2.86 -13.91
C ALA A 78 -7.71 -3.01 -12.63
N ASN A 79 -6.65 -3.82 -12.66
CA ASN A 79 -5.70 -3.97 -11.57
C ASN A 79 -5.06 -2.63 -11.12
N PHE A 80 -4.61 -1.79 -12.06
CA PHE A 80 -3.96 -0.53 -11.72
C PHE A 80 -4.98 0.50 -11.26
N ARG A 81 -6.14 0.57 -11.93
CA ARG A 81 -7.25 1.42 -11.49
C ARG A 81 -7.73 1.07 -10.09
N ALA A 82 -7.80 -0.22 -9.75
CA ALA A 82 -8.14 -0.67 -8.40
C ALA A 82 -7.10 -0.21 -7.37
N GLY A 83 -5.81 -0.27 -7.71
CA GLY A 83 -4.74 0.27 -6.87
C GLY A 83 -4.94 1.76 -6.60
N TYR A 84 -5.21 2.55 -7.64
CA TYR A 84 -5.46 3.99 -7.47
C TYR A 84 -6.72 4.31 -6.67
N ALA A 85 -7.81 3.58 -6.89
CA ALA A 85 -9.02 3.75 -6.10
C ALA A 85 -8.76 3.45 -4.61
N ALA A 86 -8.02 2.38 -4.30
CA ALA A 86 -7.60 2.08 -2.93
C ALA A 86 -6.67 3.17 -2.36
N ASP A 87 -5.70 3.63 -3.14
CA ASP A 87 -4.75 4.67 -2.74
C ASP A 87 -5.43 6.01 -2.42
N LEU A 88 -6.49 6.38 -3.16
CA LEU A 88 -7.30 7.57 -2.85
C LEU A 88 -7.97 7.44 -1.47
N MET A 89 -8.44 6.25 -1.11
CA MET A 89 -9.01 5.98 0.21
C MET A 89 -7.94 5.95 1.31
N ASP A 90 -6.73 5.46 1.01
CA ASP A 90 -5.60 5.43 1.95
C ASP A 90 -5.14 6.86 2.31
N VAL A 91 -5.19 7.78 1.34
CA VAL A 91 -4.94 9.22 1.57
C VAL A 91 -5.96 9.80 2.55
N TYR A 92 -7.24 9.44 2.45
CA TYR A 92 -8.24 9.86 3.42
C TYR A 92 -7.90 9.43 4.85
N GLN A 93 -7.40 8.21 5.07
CA GLN A 93 -7.10 7.71 6.43
C GLN A 93 -6.10 8.60 7.18
N LEU A 94 -5.21 9.29 6.45
CA LEU A 94 -4.20 10.15 7.05
C LEU A 94 -4.64 11.63 7.12
N TYR A 95 -5.44 12.10 6.17
CA TYR A 95 -5.75 13.52 6.00
C TYR A 95 -7.22 13.91 6.22
N SER A 96 -8.11 12.93 6.40
CA SER A 96 -9.56 13.11 6.52
C SER A 96 -10.19 13.92 5.36
N ASP A 97 -9.57 13.89 4.18
CA ASP A 97 -10.04 14.60 2.99
C ASP A 97 -11.14 13.80 2.28
N LEU A 98 -12.39 14.14 2.58
CA LEU A 98 -13.58 13.43 2.12
C LEU A 98 -13.70 13.38 0.59
N ASP A 99 -13.12 14.34 -0.13
CA ASP A 99 -13.17 14.39 -1.59
C ASP A 99 -12.42 13.21 -2.21
N PHE A 100 -11.23 12.86 -1.68
CA PHE A 100 -10.50 11.67 -2.12
C PHE A 100 -11.21 10.37 -1.73
N LEU A 101 -11.84 10.33 -0.55
CA LEU A 101 -12.62 9.17 -0.13
C LEU A 101 -13.79 8.90 -1.08
N GLU A 102 -14.61 9.92 -1.35
CA GLU A 102 -15.77 9.83 -2.24
C GLU A 102 -15.35 9.34 -3.63
N LYS A 103 -14.33 9.98 -4.23
CA LYS A 103 -13.80 9.59 -5.54
C LYS A 103 -13.22 8.18 -5.55
N GLY A 104 -12.54 7.77 -4.49
CA GLY A 104 -12.01 6.42 -4.34
C GLY A 104 -13.13 5.38 -4.30
N VAL A 105 -14.16 5.61 -3.49
CA VAL A 105 -15.32 4.71 -3.33
C VAL A 105 -16.13 4.61 -4.62
N ASP A 106 -16.42 5.74 -5.26
CA ASP A 106 -17.12 5.76 -6.54
C ASP A 106 -16.36 4.96 -7.59
N ALA A 107 -15.05 5.22 -7.72
CA ALA A 107 -14.20 4.49 -8.65
C ALA A 107 -14.14 2.98 -8.34
N ALA A 108 -14.18 2.59 -7.06
CA ALA A 108 -14.17 1.20 -6.65
C ALA A 108 -15.40 0.46 -7.14
N TYR A 109 -16.59 1.01 -6.88
CA TYR A 109 -17.84 0.39 -7.32
C TYR A 109 -17.98 0.43 -8.84
N ASP A 110 -17.46 1.46 -9.52
CA ASP A 110 -17.34 1.51 -10.98
C ASP A 110 -16.51 0.34 -11.56
N ILE A 111 -15.48 -0.09 -10.82
CA ILE A 111 -14.59 -1.20 -11.20
C ILE A 111 -15.25 -2.55 -10.88
N LEU A 112 -15.89 -2.66 -9.72
CA LEU A 112 -16.44 -3.91 -9.19
C LEU A 112 -17.86 -4.23 -9.71
N THR A 113 -18.61 -3.25 -10.20
CA THR A 113 -19.97 -3.43 -10.73
C THR A 113 -20.07 -3.05 -12.21
N PRO A 114 -19.37 -3.78 -13.10
CA PRO A 114 -19.36 -3.41 -14.52
C PRO A 114 -20.79 -3.41 -15.08
N TRP A 115 -21.11 -2.36 -15.84
CA TRP A 115 -22.42 -2.16 -16.51
C TRP A 115 -23.63 -2.02 -15.57
N GLY A 116 -23.42 -1.55 -14.34
CA GLY A 116 -24.52 -1.37 -13.37
C GLY A 116 -25.06 -2.69 -12.81
N SER A 117 -24.21 -3.72 -12.77
CA SER A 117 -24.52 -4.98 -12.08
C SER A 117 -24.93 -4.70 -10.64
N GLN A 118 -25.98 -5.38 -10.17
CA GLN A 118 -26.39 -5.34 -8.76
C GLN A 118 -25.50 -6.19 -7.84
N LYS A 119 -24.51 -6.90 -8.41
CA LYS A 119 -23.57 -7.75 -7.68
C LYS A 119 -22.13 -7.35 -7.97
N LEU A 120 -21.28 -7.51 -6.96
CA LEU A 120 -19.84 -7.32 -7.13
C LEU A 120 -19.27 -8.43 -8.02
N VAL A 121 -18.38 -8.05 -8.92
CA VAL A 121 -17.66 -8.93 -9.82
C VAL A 121 -16.18 -8.65 -9.67
N LEU A 122 -15.37 -9.69 -9.50
CA LEU A 122 -13.92 -9.57 -9.46
C LEU A 122 -13.38 -9.43 -10.89
N PRO A 123 -12.88 -8.25 -11.32
CA PRO A 123 -12.37 -8.08 -12.67
C PRO A 123 -11.04 -8.83 -12.90
N CYS A 124 -10.29 -9.06 -11.83
CA CYS A 124 -9.08 -9.87 -11.82
C CYS A 124 -8.75 -10.32 -10.38
N ARG A 125 -7.80 -11.25 -10.24
CA ARG A 125 -7.36 -11.81 -8.94
C ARG A 125 -5.98 -11.26 -8.56
N THR A 126 -5.94 -10.05 -8.02
CA THR A 126 -4.70 -9.36 -7.67
C THR A 126 -4.74 -8.76 -6.27
N SER A 127 -3.55 -8.44 -5.74
CA SER A 127 -3.34 -7.73 -4.47
C SER A 127 -4.11 -6.40 -4.41
N ASN A 128 -4.09 -5.61 -5.50
CA ASN A 128 -4.82 -4.35 -5.57
C ASN A 128 -6.34 -4.52 -5.50
N ILE A 129 -6.89 -5.57 -6.10
CA ILE A 129 -8.33 -5.87 -5.95
C ILE A 129 -8.64 -6.26 -4.50
N CYS A 130 -7.78 -7.05 -3.87
CA CYS A 130 -7.94 -7.38 -2.46
C CYS A 130 -7.89 -6.12 -1.56
N ARG A 131 -6.93 -5.22 -1.81
CA ARG A 131 -6.84 -3.93 -1.10
C ARG A 131 -8.09 -3.08 -1.29
N LEU A 132 -8.56 -2.94 -2.53
CA LEU A 132 -9.78 -2.22 -2.86
C LEU A 132 -10.99 -2.73 -2.08
N LEU A 133 -11.19 -4.05 -2.06
CA LEU A 133 -12.28 -4.69 -1.32
C LEU A 133 -12.16 -4.47 0.20
N CYS A 134 -10.96 -4.56 0.76
CA CYS A 134 -10.74 -4.30 2.19
C CYS A 134 -11.10 -2.85 2.54
N ASN A 135 -10.68 -1.88 1.72
CA ASN A 135 -11.00 -0.48 1.94
C ASN A 135 -12.50 -0.21 1.75
N CYS A 136 -13.15 -0.78 0.73
CA CYS A 136 -14.60 -0.70 0.58
C CYS A 136 -15.32 -1.21 1.83
N TYR A 137 -14.97 -2.41 2.32
CA TYR A 137 -15.54 -2.95 3.56
C TYR A 137 -15.34 -1.99 4.74
N TYR A 138 -14.12 -1.47 4.93
CA TYR A 138 -13.81 -0.55 6.03
C TYR A 138 -14.66 0.72 6.00
N PHE A 139 -14.83 1.33 4.82
CA PHE A 139 -15.50 2.63 4.70
C PHE A 139 -17.01 2.54 4.53
N THR A 140 -17.54 1.47 3.94
CA THR A 140 -18.97 1.34 3.62
C THR A 140 -19.68 0.30 4.47
N GLY A 141 -18.96 -0.60 5.13
CA GLY A 141 -19.53 -1.75 5.84
C GLY A 141 -20.13 -2.81 4.92
N ASP A 142 -19.80 -2.78 3.62
CA ASP A 142 -20.28 -3.75 2.63
C ASP A 142 -19.66 -5.13 2.86
N ALA A 143 -20.42 -6.01 3.51
CA ALA A 143 -20.00 -7.37 3.85
C ALA A 143 -19.60 -8.20 2.62
N GLU A 144 -20.19 -7.96 1.44
CA GLU A 144 -19.81 -8.71 0.22
C GLU A 144 -18.35 -8.42 -0.15
N CYS A 145 -17.88 -7.18 0.08
CA CYS A 145 -16.47 -6.82 -0.10
C CYS A 145 -15.56 -7.63 0.84
N GLY A 146 -15.93 -7.73 2.13
CA GLY A 146 -15.17 -8.49 3.12
C GLY A 146 -15.08 -9.98 2.79
N GLU A 147 -16.19 -10.59 2.38
CA GLU A 147 -16.23 -11.99 1.94
C GLU A 147 -15.35 -12.25 0.71
N LEU A 148 -15.42 -11.37 -0.29
CA LEU A 148 -14.62 -11.49 -1.51
C LEU A 148 -13.12 -11.30 -1.23
N ALA A 149 -12.75 -10.37 -0.36
CA ALA A 149 -11.38 -10.20 0.09
C ALA A 149 -10.86 -11.46 0.80
N GLY A 150 -11.66 -12.07 1.68
CA GLY A 150 -11.29 -13.32 2.37
C GLY A 150 -11.05 -14.49 1.41
N LYS A 151 -11.88 -14.61 0.37
CA LYS A 151 -11.69 -15.61 -0.71
C LYS A 151 -10.36 -15.37 -1.43
N LEU A 152 -10.04 -14.13 -1.80
CA LEU A 152 -8.78 -13.79 -2.46
C LEU A 152 -7.55 -14.06 -1.58
N VAL A 153 -7.60 -13.72 -0.30
CA VAL A 153 -6.51 -14.02 0.65
C VAL A 153 -6.29 -15.52 0.77
N THR A 154 -7.36 -16.29 0.89
CA THR A 154 -7.27 -17.76 0.98
C THR A 154 -6.63 -18.36 -0.27
N GLU A 155 -7.05 -17.90 -1.46
CA GLU A 155 -6.44 -18.31 -2.74
C GLU A 155 -4.95 -17.92 -2.79
N ALA A 156 -4.60 -16.69 -2.45
CA ALA A 156 -3.23 -16.17 -2.46
C ALA A 156 -2.29 -16.93 -1.51
N LEU A 157 -2.74 -17.24 -0.30
CA LEU A 157 -2.00 -18.07 0.65
C LEU A 157 -1.73 -19.48 0.10
N GLY A 158 -2.70 -20.06 -0.61
CA GLY A 158 -2.55 -21.32 -1.33
C GLY A 158 -1.44 -21.27 -2.38
N TYR A 159 -1.43 -20.24 -3.23
CA TYR A 159 -0.41 -20.07 -4.28
C TYR A 159 0.99 -19.83 -3.71
N THR A 160 1.09 -19.08 -2.61
CA THR A 160 2.39 -18.69 -2.05
C THR A 160 3.13 -19.87 -1.42
N ARG A 161 2.39 -20.90 -0.97
CA ARG A 161 2.94 -22.20 -0.55
C ARG A 161 3.58 -22.98 -1.71
N GLY A 162 3.11 -22.77 -2.94
CA GLY A 162 3.58 -23.44 -4.16
C GLY A 162 4.81 -22.83 -4.82
N ASN A 163 5.55 -21.95 -4.12
CA ASN A 163 6.75 -21.26 -4.62
C ASN A 163 6.51 -20.34 -5.84
N HIS A 164 5.27 -19.90 -6.07
CA HIS A 164 4.94 -18.91 -7.10
C HIS A 164 5.67 -17.59 -6.81
N ARG A 165 6.27 -16.97 -7.83
CA ARG A 165 7.04 -15.70 -7.77
C ARG A 165 6.22 -14.49 -8.26
N GLY A 166 4.90 -14.53 -8.12
CA GLY A 166 4.05 -13.37 -8.42
C GLY A 166 4.33 -12.20 -7.47
N ASP A 167 3.50 -11.16 -7.53
CA ASP A 167 3.53 -9.95 -6.69
C ASP A 167 3.49 -10.24 -5.17
N LEU A 168 4.60 -10.72 -4.60
CA LEU A 168 4.68 -11.15 -3.21
C LEU A 168 4.53 -9.97 -2.26
N LEU A 169 5.14 -8.82 -2.59
CA LEU A 169 5.10 -7.62 -1.75
C LEU A 169 3.69 -7.03 -1.73
N GLY A 170 3.03 -6.90 -2.89
CA GLY A 170 1.65 -6.44 -2.94
C GLY A 170 0.69 -7.39 -2.23
N TRP A 171 0.85 -8.70 -2.38
CA TRP A 171 0.05 -9.67 -1.62
C TRP A 171 0.33 -9.63 -0.13
N TRP A 172 1.59 -9.43 0.29
CA TRP A 172 1.93 -9.23 1.69
C TRP A 172 1.18 -8.03 2.27
N ASP A 173 1.21 -6.88 1.59
CA ASP A 173 0.52 -5.67 2.05
C ASP A 173 -1.02 -5.87 2.04
N ALA A 174 -1.58 -6.54 1.03
CA ALA A 174 -3.01 -6.85 0.97
C ALA A 174 -3.46 -7.81 2.08
N ILE A 175 -2.68 -8.85 2.36
CA ILE A 175 -2.92 -9.77 3.49
C ILE A 175 -2.77 -9.00 4.80
N CYS A 176 -1.78 -8.11 4.91
CA CYS A 176 -1.56 -7.19 6.03
C CYS A 176 -2.81 -6.35 6.35
N LEU A 177 -3.39 -5.75 5.32
CA LEU A 177 -4.62 -4.97 5.43
C LEU A 177 -5.83 -5.83 5.79
N TYR A 178 -6.00 -6.97 5.11
CA TYR A 178 -7.16 -7.85 5.31
C TYR A 178 -7.32 -8.30 6.76
N ASP A 179 -6.28 -8.84 7.40
CA ASP A 179 -6.39 -9.28 8.80
C ASP A 179 -6.74 -8.10 9.72
N ASN A 180 -6.12 -6.93 9.50
CA ASN A 180 -6.28 -5.76 10.35
C ASN A 180 -7.68 -5.13 10.24
N VAL A 181 -8.35 -5.31 9.11
CA VAL A 181 -9.64 -4.68 8.81
C VAL A 181 -10.78 -5.70 8.88
N VAL A 182 -10.70 -6.77 8.10
CA VAL A 182 -11.76 -7.76 7.91
C VAL A 182 -11.55 -8.97 8.82
N GLY A 183 -10.32 -9.49 8.89
CA GLY A 183 -10.00 -10.71 9.63
C GLY A 183 -10.32 -10.62 11.11
N LEU A 184 -10.03 -9.48 11.73
CA LEU A 184 -10.36 -9.22 13.13
C LEU A 184 -11.87 -9.15 13.41
N MET A 185 -12.69 -8.76 12.42
CA MET A 185 -14.13 -8.54 12.61
C MET A 185 -14.98 -9.76 12.21
N GLU A 186 -14.56 -10.51 11.19
CA GLU A 186 -15.40 -11.51 10.53
C GLU A 186 -14.94 -12.97 10.76
N LEU A 187 -13.67 -13.21 11.08
CA LEU A 187 -13.14 -14.59 11.15
C LEU A 187 -13.32 -15.23 12.54
N PRO A 188 -13.67 -16.52 12.60
CA PRO A 188 -13.56 -17.31 13.83
C PRO A 188 -12.12 -17.33 14.36
N ILE A 189 -11.96 -17.47 15.68
CA ILE A 189 -10.65 -17.45 16.36
C ILE A 189 -9.65 -18.42 15.74
N GLU A 190 -10.09 -19.64 15.40
CA GLU A 190 -9.23 -20.66 14.78
C GLU A 190 -8.66 -20.23 13.42
N GLU A 191 -9.47 -19.54 12.61
CA GLU A 191 -9.03 -19.02 11.31
C GLU A 191 -8.11 -17.80 11.48
N GLN A 192 -8.33 -16.98 12.50
CA GLN A 192 -7.43 -15.89 12.85
C GLN A 192 -6.06 -16.43 13.28
N GLU A 193 -6.00 -17.47 14.10
CA GLU A 193 -4.74 -18.11 14.52
C GLU A 193 -3.99 -18.67 13.31
N ARG A 194 -4.69 -19.40 12.43
CA ARG A 194 -4.11 -19.91 11.19
C ARG A 194 -3.58 -18.80 10.29
N LEU A 195 -4.30 -17.69 10.16
CA LEU A 195 -3.85 -16.55 9.37
C LEU A 195 -2.60 -15.89 9.97
N LYS A 196 -2.53 -15.76 11.29
CA LYS A 196 -1.34 -15.27 12.02
C LYS A 196 -0.12 -16.16 11.77
N GLU A 197 -0.28 -17.48 11.83
CA GLU A 197 0.81 -18.42 11.52
C GLU A 197 1.30 -18.28 10.07
N GLU A 198 0.39 -18.18 9.11
CA GLU A 198 0.74 -17.97 7.70
C GLU A 198 1.48 -16.65 7.49
N ARG A 199 1.08 -15.58 8.19
CA ARG A 199 1.78 -14.28 8.17
C ARG A 199 3.20 -14.38 8.69
N VAL A 200 3.42 -15.02 9.84
CA VAL A 200 4.77 -15.22 10.39
C VAL A 200 5.67 -15.95 9.39
N ARG A 201 5.13 -16.99 8.74
CA ARG A 201 5.87 -17.72 7.71
C ARG A 201 6.21 -16.83 6.51
N LEU A 202 5.24 -16.05 6.02
CA LEU A 202 5.43 -15.17 4.86
C LEU A 202 6.39 -14.01 5.14
N ALA A 203 6.37 -13.46 6.35
CA ALA A 203 7.20 -12.34 6.76
C ALA A 203 8.69 -12.60 6.53
N VAL A 204 9.16 -13.83 6.78
CA VAL A 204 10.56 -14.23 6.55
C VAL A 204 10.93 -14.09 5.06
N ARG A 205 10.06 -14.58 4.17
CA ARG A 205 10.28 -14.53 2.72
C ARG A 205 10.15 -13.11 2.17
N VAL A 206 9.19 -12.34 2.69
CA VAL A 206 9.02 -10.92 2.34
C VAL A 206 10.28 -10.15 2.70
N ARG A 207 10.80 -10.32 3.92
CA ARG A 207 12.05 -9.67 4.35
C ARG A 207 13.23 -9.99 3.42
N GLN A 208 13.38 -11.25 3.01
CA GLN A 208 14.41 -11.65 2.04
C GLN A 208 14.27 -10.92 0.70
N VAL A 209 13.04 -10.82 0.16
CA VAL A 209 12.79 -10.10 -1.10
C VAL A 209 13.03 -8.60 -0.95
N GLU A 210 12.65 -8.00 0.17
CA GLU A 210 12.94 -6.60 0.48
C GLU A 210 14.45 -6.34 0.55
N ASP A 211 15.20 -7.19 1.27
CA ASP A 211 16.65 -7.09 1.41
C ASP A 211 17.35 -7.23 0.05
N ASP A 212 16.98 -8.24 -0.74
CA ASP A 212 17.51 -8.47 -2.09
C ASP A 212 17.27 -7.24 -3.00
N MET A 213 16.09 -6.62 -2.90
CA MET A 213 15.76 -5.47 -3.73
C MET A 213 16.53 -4.21 -3.30
N ILE A 214 16.72 -3.98 -2.00
CA ILE A 214 17.57 -2.90 -1.49
C ILE A 214 19.03 -3.12 -1.92
N GLU A 215 19.55 -4.35 -1.81
CA GLU A 215 20.91 -4.66 -2.26
C GLU A 215 21.09 -4.40 -3.76
N GLN A 216 20.12 -4.81 -4.59
CA GLN A 216 20.15 -4.55 -6.02
C GLN A 216 20.12 -3.04 -6.32
N PHE A 217 19.28 -2.29 -5.61
CA PHE A 217 19.22 -0.83 -5.72
C PHE A 217 20.56 -0.17 -5.38
N VAL A 218 21.21 -0.58 -4.29
CA VAL A 218 22.52 -0.05 -3.87
C VAL A 218 23.61 -0.38 -4.89
N ARG A 219 23.62 -1.61 -5.44
CA ARG A 219 24.67 -2.05 -6.38
C ARG A 219 24.54 -1.41 -7.77
N MET A 220 23.31 -1.24 -8.26
CA MET A 220 23.06 -0.85 -9.66
C MET A 220 22.53 0.59 -9.81
N GLY A 221 22.15 1.23 -8.71
CA GLY A 221 21.51 2.55 -8.72
C GLY A 221 20.15 2.57 -9.43
N GLU A 222 19.66 3.78 -9.70
CA GLU A 222 18.37 4.04 -10.37
C GLU A 222 18.33 3.67 -11.86
N VAL A 223 19.47 3.29 -12.44
CA VAL A 223 19.57 2.85 -13.84
C VAL A 223 19.06 1.40 -14.01
N SER A 224 18.82 0.70 -12.90
CA SER A 224 18.29 -0.67 -12.91
C SER A 224 16.77 -0.71 -13.10
N SER A 225 16.25 -1.87 -13.51
CA SER A 225 14.81 -2.16 -13.56
C SER A 225 14.12 -2.15 -12.19
N VAL A 226 14.85 -1.87 -11.11
CA VAL A 226 14.36 -1.86 -9.73
C VAL A 226 13.33 -0.75 -9.56
N ASP A 227 12.24 -1.07 -8.88
CA ASP A 227 11.20 -0.11 -8.56
C ASP A 227 11.63 0.81 -7.41
N VAL A 228 12.05 2.02 -7.77
CA VAL A 228 12.47 3.06 -6.82
C VAL A 228 11.35 3.41 -5.84
N GLY A 229 10.09 3.42 -6.28
CA GLY A 229 8.94 3.67 -5.42
C GLY A 229 8.79 2.58 -4.36
N GLN A 230 8.96 1.32 -4.76
CA GLN A 230 8.92 0.19 -3.83
C GLN A 230 10.08 0.20 -2.83
N VAL A 231 11.31 0.51 -3.28
CA VAL A 231 12.47 0.66 -2.38
C VAL A 231 12.22 1.79 -1.38
N PHE A 232 11.70 2.92 -1.84
CA PHE A 232 11.35 4.03 -0.97
C PHE A 232 10.33 3.63 0.11
N TYR A 233 9.26 2.94 -0.28
CA TYR A 233 8.25 2.48 0.66
C TYR A 233 8.81 1.51 1.71
N ILE A 234 9.65 0.54 1.30
CA ILE A 234 10.28 -0.40 2.22
C ILE A 234 11.17 0.33 3.22
N LEU A 235 12.04 1.23 2.75
CA LEU A 235 12.93 1.99 3.61
C LEU A 235 12.15 2.89 4.59
N ALA A 236 11.07 3.52 4.13
CA ALA A 236 10.18 4.30 4.98
C ALA A 236 9.54 3.44 6.09
N LYS A 237 9.05 2.24 5.76
CA LYS A 237 8.51 1.29 6.75
C LYS A 237 9.56 0.90 7.79
N ARG A 238 10.79 0.59 7.37
CA ARG A 238 11.89 0.22 8.27
C ARG A 238 12.28 1.36 9.20
N GLU A 239 12.40 2.58 8.69
CA GLU A 239 12.72 3.75 9.51
C GLU A 239 11.61 4.04 10.51
N PHE A 240 10.34 3.88 10.12
CA PHE A 240 9.22 4.08 11.03
C PHE A 240 9.23 3.06 12.18
N VAL A 241 9.46 1.77 11.89
CA VAL A 241 9.64 0.74 12.93
C VAL A 241 10.82 1.08 13.85
N ALA A 242 11.95 1.49 13.29
CA ALA A 242 13.11 1.90 14.09
C ALA A 242 12.82 3.12 14.97
N CYS A 243 12.02 4.08 14.48
CA CYS A 243 11.55 5.21 15.28
C CYS A 243 10.66 4.75 16.43
N ASN A 244 9.70 3.85 16.18
CA ASN A 244 8.85 3.29 17.24
C ASN A 244 9.69 2.59 18.31
N GLU A 245 10.62 1.73 17.92
CA GLU A 245 11.50 1.06 18.89
C GLU A 245 12.36 2.03 19.72
N LYS A 246 12.77 3.16 19.12
CA LYS A 246 13.60 4.18 19.76
C LYS A 246 12.81 5.08 20.71
N TYR A 247 11.56 5.41 20.37
CA TYR A 247 10.78 6.45 21.05
C TYR A 247 9.62 5.91 21.88
N GLU A 248 9.00 4.77 21.54
CA GLU A 248 7.95 4.16 22.38
C GLU A 248 8.49 3.59 23.69
N LYS A 249 9.78 3.20 23.75
CA LYS A 249 10.43 2.69 24.98
C LYS A 249 10.79 3.77 26.01
N LYS A 250 10.25 4.99 25.91
CA LYS A 250 10.58 6.13 26.79
C LYS A 250 9.48 6.58 27.75
N GLU A 251 8.39 5.82 27.86
CA GLU A 251 7.41 5.96 28.96
C GLU A 251 7.58 4.82 29.98
#